data_AF-A0A3S0DXS4-F1
#
_entry.id   AF-A0A3S0DXS4-F1
#
_cell.length_a   1.000
_cell.length_b   1.000
_cell.length_c   1.000
_cell.angle_alpha   90.00
_cell.angle_beta   90.00
_cell.angle_gamma   90.00
#
_symmetry.space_group_name_H-M   'P 1'
#
loop_
_entity.id
_entity.type
_entity.pdbx_description
1 polymer ?
#
loop_
_entity_poly.entity_id
_entity_poly.type
_entity_poly.pdbx_seq_one_letter_code
_entity_poly.pdbx_strand_id
1 'polypeptide(L)' 'MDDLGTPLVDTTFVVVDLETTGGSPGSDTITEVGAVKVRGGQVLGTFQTLVNPG' A
#
# COMPACT_ATOMS: atom_id res chain seq x y z
N MET A 1 7.21 -7.65 -31.91
CA MET A 1 5.98 -7.55 -31.13
C MET A 1 6.42 -7.24 -29.72
N ASP A 2 6.09 -6.05 -29.24
CA ASP A 2 6.57 -5.53 -27.96
C ASP A 2 6.18 -6.47 -26.82
N ASP A 3 7.19 -6.91 -26.05
CA ASP A 3 6.97 -7.60 -24.79
C ASP A 3 6.52 -6.55 -23.76
N LEU A 4 5.20 -6.44 -23.58
CA LEU A 4 4.57 -5.54 -22.62
C LEU A 4 4.63 -6.09 -21.18
N GLY A 5 5.32 -7.20 -20.95
CA GLY A 5 5.45 -7.83 -19.64
C GLY A 5 4.15 -8.50 -19.16
N THR A 6 3.96 -8.57 -17.85
CA THR A 6 2.79 -9.23 -17.24
C THR A 6 1.54 -8.34 -17.39
N PRO A 7 0.40 -8.88 -17.87
CA PRO A 7 -0.85 -8.12 -17.92
C PRO A 7 -1.25 -7.57 -16.54
N LEU A 8 -1.82 -6.35 -16.51
CA LEU A 8 -2.26 -5.71 -15.26
C LEU A 8 -3.30 -6.55 -14.51
N VAL A 9 -4.17 -7.28 -15.24
CA VAL A 9 -5.18 -8.15 -14.63
C VAL A 9 -4.55 -9.30 -13.83
N ASP A 10 -3.39 -9.79 -14.25
CA ASP A 10 -2.65 -10.90 -13.61
C ASP A 10 -1.65 -10.41 -12.55
N THR A 11 -1.35 -9.11 -12.53
CA THR A 11 -0.39 -8.50 -11.61
C THR A 11 -1.00 -8.34 -10.21
N THR A 12 -0.26 -8.71 -9.16
CA THR A 12 -0.65 -8.36 -7.78
C THR A 12 -0.14 -6.99 -7.43
N PHE A 13 -1.04 -6.13 -6.99
CA PHE A 13 -0.73 -4.83 -6.41
C PHE A 13 -0.99 -4.83 -4.91
N VAL A 14 -0.29 -3.95 -4.21
CA VAL A 14 -0.64 -3.54 -2.86
C VAL A 14 -0.90 -2.05 -2.90
N VAL A 15 -2.12 -1.64 -2.58
CA VAL A 15 -2.48 -0.24 -2.37
C VAL A 15 -2.17 0.06 -0.91
N VAL A 16 -1.38 1.12 -0.67
CA VAL A 16 -0.96 1.52 0.67
C VAL A 16 -1.56 2.89 0.96
N ASP A 17 -2.04 3.04 2.19
CA ASP A 17 -2.47 4.31 2.76
C ASP A 17 -1.68 4.55 4.06
N LEU A 18 -1.29 5.80 4.29
CA LEU A 18 -0.42 6.19 5.40
C LEU A 18 -1.02 7.37 6.13
N GLU A 19 -1.11 7.23 7.46
CA GLU A 19 -1.39 8.36 8.34
C GLU A 19 -0.08 8.86 8.94
N THR A 20 0.03 10.18 9.10
CA THR A 20 1.27 10.83 9.54
C THR A 20 0.98 11.92 10.58
N THR A 21 1.99 12.30 11.35
CA THR A 21 1.90 13.48 12.25
C THR A 21 1.85 14.80 11.49
N GLY A 22 2.18 14.80 10.19
CA GLY A 22 2.24 15.94 9.29
C GLY A 22 2.95 15.58 7.98
N GLY A 23 3.05 16.53 7.05
CA GLY A 23 3.60 16.29 5.70
C GLY A 23 5.09 16.61 5.52
N SER A 24 5.81 17.02 6.57
CA SER A 24 7.19 17.51 6.47
C SER A 24 8.20 16.35 6.56
N PRO A 25 8.97 16.08 5.50
CA PRO A 25 9.97 15.02 5.52
C PRO A 25 11.01 15.26 6.62
N GLY A 26 11.28 14.24 7.43
CA GLY A 26 12.35 14.26 8.44
C GLY A 26 11.95 14.83 9.81
N SER A 27 10.84 15.57 9.91
CA SER A 27 10.27 16.00 11.20
C SER A 27 8.98 15.26 11.54
N ASP A 28 8.19 14.90 10.54
CA ASP A 28 6.96 14.13 10.73
C ASP A 28 7.19 12.63 10.57
N THR A 29 6.36 11.85 11.24
CA THR A 29 6.45 10.38 11.29
C THR A 29 5.14 9.72 10.88
N ILE A 30 5.22 8.48 10.40
CA ILE A 30 4.04 7.65 10.10
C ILE A 30 3.46 7.15 11.43
N THR A 31 2.15 7.29 11.60
CA THR A 31 1.40 6.84 12.79
C THR A 31 0.58 5.57 12.52
N GLU A 32 0.18 5.32 11.28
CA GLU A 32 -0.55 4.11 10.88
C GLU A 32 -0.13 3.69 9.46
N VAL A 33 -0.14 2.36 9.21
CA VAL A 33 -0.02 1.78 7.87
C VAL A 33 -1.25 0.94 7.57
N GLY A 34 -1.97 1.32 6.52
CA GLY A 34 -3.01 0.51 5.88
C GLY A 34 -2.53 -0.07 4.57
N ALA A 35 -2.86 -1.32 4.27
CA ALA A 35 -2.53 -1.96 3.00
C ALA A 35 -3.61 -2.93 2.53
N VAL A 36 -3.93 -2.87 1.23
CA VAL A 36 -4.88 -3.76 0.56
C VAL A 36 -4.19 -4.44 -0.61
N LYS A 37 -4.09 -5.76 -0.55
CA LYS A 37 -3.55 -6.59 -1.64
C LYS A 37 -4.66 -6.90 -2.64
N VAL A 38 -4.43 -6.60 -3.91
CA VAL A 38 -5.41 -6.80 -5.00
C VAL A 38 -4.79 -7.51 -6.21
N ARG A 39 -5.60 -8.26 -6.96
CA ARG A 39 -5.27 -8.80 -8.29
C ARG A 39 -6.56 -8.97 -9.09
N GLY A 40 -6.55 -8.60 -10.38
CA GLY A 40 -7.71 -8.77 -11.25
C GLY A 40 -9.01 -8.12 -10.73
N GLY A 41 -8.89 -6.99 -10.02
CA GLY A 41 -10.03 -6.32 -9.38
C GLY A 41 -10.55 -6.97 -8.09
N GLN A 42 -9.94 -8.05 -7.61
CA GLN A 42 -10.32 -8.73 -6.38
C GLN A 42 -9.39 -8.36 -5.23
N VAL A 43 -9.95 -8.19 -4.01
CA VAL A 43 -9.17 -8.04 -2.78
C VAL A 43 -8.73 -9.42 -2.30
N LEU A 44 -7.42 -9.61 -2.19
CA LEU A 44 -6.79 -10.85 -1.74
C LEU A 44 -6.46 -10.83 -0.24
N GLY A 45 -6.42 -9.64 0.37
CA GLY A 45 -6.18 -9.48 1.79
C GLY A 45 -6.00 -8.03 2.19
N THR A 46 -6.19 -7.77 3.47
CA THR A 46 -6.01 -6.46 4.09
C THR A 46 -5.01 -6.57 5.25
N PHE A 47 -4.35 -5.45 5.54
CA PHE A 47 -3.44 -5.29 6.66
C PHE A 47 -3.61 -3.88 7.21
N GLN A 48 -3.63 -3.74 8.53
CA GLN A 48 -3.62 -2.44 9.20
C GLN A 48 -2.86 -2.57 10.52
N THR A 49 -2.03 -1.58 10.84
CA THR A 49 -1.38 -1.47 12.15
C THR A 49 -1.06 -0.02 12.50
N LEU A 50 -1.20 0.31 13.78
CA LEU A 50 -0.59 1.51 14.34
C LEU A 50 0.94 1.34 14.40
N VAL A 51 1.65 2.43 14.19
CA VAL A 51 3.11 2.53 14.36
C VAL A 51 3.38 3.05 15.77
N ASN A 52 4.13 2.27 16.56
CA ASN A 52 4.49 2.59 17.94
C ASN A 52 3.29 3.05 18.82
N PRO A 53 2.31 2.18 19.09
CA PRO A 53 1.09 2.54 19.82
C PRO A 53 1.27 2.73 21.35
N GLY A 54 2.47 3.08 21.83
CA GLY A 54 2.86 3.11 23.24
C GLY A 54 3.44 4.43 23.70
#